data_AF-A0A822J6I8-F1
#
_entry.id   AF-A0A822J6I8-F1
#
_cell.length_a   1.000
_cell.length_b   1.000
_cell.length_c   1.000
_cell.angle_alpha   90.00
_cell.angle_beta   90.00
_cell.angle_gamma   90.00
#
_symmetry.space_group_name_H-M   'P 1'
#
loop_
_entity.id
_entity.type
_entity.pdbx_description
1 polymer ?
#
loop_
_entity_poly.entity_id
_entity_poly.type
_entity_poly.pdbx_seq_one_letter_code
_entity_poly.pdbx_strand_id
1 'polypeptide(L)'
;MNTKIEKEKRNRPILVYSLSLFIILAIAGAGSAATVSVSPQTQNVAAGGTFTFTVNIDSGTTNMQYAYVELNYDATQLAANSVTSGNLLGADALTEPGSGTGTPGKVIYGLARTSGAAAPVNGTFITVQFTAMNSASGIYSLDLDNVSLMDTTTTTIANPTVNDGQVNVSGTPGASTPTPTPTPTPTPTPTPGTGGATVFVSPSTQVVAPGGTFTFTVNIDSGSANVQFAHVELNYDATQLAANSVTAGNLLGVDALTEPGSGISSGRIKYGIARTSSAAAPVNGTFITVQFTAMNSASGIYSLDLDNVSLMDTTTTTIANTTVNDGQVNVSGTPAFNWKFISVPYQLNNSTVAYVLNGIQYDGLFGFDPVTKTYVGGVTNFEPLKGYLIHMDTSQDITNLVRKSGEQPQVPSSLDVKKGWNLIGTTDTTARNAETMLGAIDTDYYSIWNFNVSTQSYDKAGINGKSGNIDETHVGTDVFMMQPKISYWVWATQNTSLPAYSP
;
A
#
# COMPACT_ATOMS: atom_id res chain seq x y z
N MET A 1 94.56 -2.37 -40.85
CA MET A 1 95.80 -2.37 -40.05
C MET A 1 95.77 -1.11 -39.18
N ASN A 2 95.87 -1.32 -37.88
CA ASN A 2 95.48 -0.51 -36.71
C ASN A 2 95.53 1.04 -36.74
N THR A 3 94.67 1.63 -35.88
CA THR A 3 94.93 2.67 -34.85
C THR A 3 94.19 4.02 -34.95
N LYS A 4 93.53 4.36 -33.82
CA LYS A 4 93.28 5.64 -33.11
C LYS A 4 92.97 6.97 -33.85
N ILE A 5 91.91 7.61 -33.33
CA ILE A 5 91.76 9.02 -32.87
C ILE A 5 92.39 10.11 -33.75
N GLU A 6 91.62 11.14 -34.13
CA GLU A 6 91.99 12.53 -33.82
C GLU A 6 90.86 13.56 -33.86
N LYS A 7 90.97 14.51 -32.94
CA LYS A 7 90.16 15.72 -32.70
C LYS A 7 90.46 16.76 -33.80
N GLU A 8 89.50 17.63 -34.13
CA GLU A 8 89.32 18.96 -33.50
C GLU A 8 88.49 19.92 -34.38
N LYS A 9 87.57 20.62 -33.71
CA LYS A 9 86.96 21.94 -33.95
C LYS A 9 86.61 22.42 -35.36
N ARG A 10 85.32 22.76 -35.51
CA ARG A 10 84.89 23.91 -36.32
C ARG A 10 83.71 24.63 -35.63
N ASN A 11 83.88 25.92 -35.35
CA ASN A 11 82.89 26.83 -34.76
C ASN A 11 81.68 27.04 -35.70
N ARG A 12 80.46 27.03 -35.14
CA ARG A 12 79.22 27.57 -35.75
C ARG A 12 78.39 28.30 -34.67
N PRO A 13 77.64 29.36 -35.04
CA PRO A 13 77.06 30.30 -34.10
C PRO A 13 75.86 29.73 -33.33
N ILE A 14 75.78 30.04 -32.03
CA ILE A 14 74.71 29.66 -31.11
C ILE A 14 73.57 30.67 -31.26
N LEU A 15 72.42 30.20 -31.77
CA LEU A 15 71.14 30.87 -31.64
C LEU A 15 70.56 30.46 -30.29
N VAL A 16 70.52 31.40 -29.34
CA VAL A 16 69.97 31.20 -27.99
C VAL A 16 68.44 31.20 -28.10
N TYR A 17 67.82 30.02 -28.08
CA TYR A 17 66.40 29.88 -27.78
C TYR A 17 66.21 29.88 -26.27
N SER A 18 65.42 30.82 -25.75
CA SER A 18 65.06 30.89 -24.33
C SER A 18 64.27 29.65 -23.93
N LEU A 19 64.74 28.93 -22.91
CA LEU A 19 64.04 27.84 -22.27
C LEU A 19 62.91 28.42 -21.40
N SER A 20 61.74 28.65 -21.99
CA SER A 20 60.52 28.99 -21.25
C SER A 20 59.95 27.71 -20.64
N LEU A 21 60.18 27.53 -19.34
CA LEU A 21 59.60 26.47 -18.52
C LEU A 21 58.09 26.75 -18.36
N PHE A 22 57.26 26.18 -19.24
CA PHE A 22 55.80 26.15 -19.07
C PHE A 22 55.47 25.12 -17.99
N ILE A 23 55.24 25.59 -16.76
CA ILE A 23 54.48 24.84 -15.76
C ILE A 23 53.05 24.82 -16.28
N ILE A 24 52.64 23.70 -16.90
CA ILE A 24 51.23 23.40 -17.14
C ILE A 24 50.66 23.09 -15.76
N LEU A 25 50.14 24.12 -15.10
CA LEU A 25 49.21 23.93 -14.01
C LEU A 25 47.96 23.31 -14.66
N ALA A 26 47.82 21.99 -14.55
CA ALA A 26 46.59 21.32 -14.86
C ALA A 26 45.55 21.84 -13.87
N ILE A 27 44.82 22.88 -14.28
CA ILE A 27 43.61 23.32 -13.61
C ILE A 27 42.66 22.15 -13.81
N ALA A 28 42.59 21.25 -12.83
CA ALA A 28 41.49 20.31 -12.74
C ALA A 28 40.23 21.19 -12.68
N GLY A 29 39.53 21.29 -13.81
CA GLY A 29 38.22 21.94 -13.82
C GLY A 29 37.38 21.24 -12.78
N ALA A 30 36.93 21.98 -11.77
CA ALA A 30 35.93 21.48 -10.84
C ALA A 30 34.70 21.12 -11.71
N GLY A 31 34.50 19.82 -11.96
CA GLY A 31 33.29 19.35 -12.62
C GLY A 31 32.09 19.81 -11.80
N SER A 32 31.03 20.26 -12.48
CA SER A 32 29.79 20.64 -11.80
C SER A 32 29.31 19.44 -10.99
N ALA A 33 29.11 19.62 -9.68
CA ALA A 33 28.56 18.58 -8.82
C ALA A 33 27.13 18.24 -9.28
N ALA A 34 26.74 16.97 -9.14
CA ALA A 34 25.38 16.58 -9.45
C ALA A 34 24.39 17.30 -8.51
N THR A 35 23.20 17.61 -9.00
CA THR A 35 22.15 18.25 -8.21
C THR A 35 20.81 17.54 -8.39
N VAL A 36 20.00 17.52 -7.34
CA VAL A 36 18.61 17.06 -7.37
C VAL A 36 17.75 18.14 -6.70
N SER A 37 16.68 18.56 -7.34
CA SER A 37 15.91 19.72 -6.86
C SER A 37 14.42 19.61 -7.14
N VAL A 38 13.60 20.09 -6.20
CA VAL A 38 12.16 20.32 -6.42
C VAL A 38 11.93 21.66 -7.15
N SER A 39 11.07 21.66 -8.17
CA SER A 39 10.73 22.84 -8.98
C SER A 39 9.23 22.95 -9.24
N PRO A 40 8.57 24.10 -8.99
CA PRO A 40 9.14 25.29 -8.33
C PRO A 40 9.65 24.95 -6.92
N GLN A 41 10.53 25.75 -6.32
CA GLN A 41 11.01 25.46 -4.96
C GLN A 41 9.97 25.83 -3.89
N THR A 42 9.06 26.75 -4.20
CA THR A 42 7.97 27.16 -3.33
C THR A 42 6.72 27.41 -4.16
N GLN A 43 5.57 26.93 -3.70
CA GLN A 43 4.28 27.16 -4.34
C GLN A 43 3.21 27.52 -3.30
N ASN A 44 2.30 28.43 -3.66
CA ASN A 44 1.12 28.75 -2.86
C ASN A 44 -0.09 28.00 -3.42
N VAL A 45 -0.88 27.37 -2.56
CA VAL A 45 -2.12 26.68 -2.93
C VAL A 45 -3.22 26.94 -1.89
N ALA A 46 -4.48 26.87 -2.29
CA ALA A 46 -5.60 26.92 -1.35
C ALA A 46 -5.87 25.52 -0.75
N ALA A 47 -6.42 25.46 0.47
CA ALA A 47 -6.94 24.21 1.03
C ALA A 47 -7.96 23.56 0.07
N GLY A 48 -7.86 22.24 -0.14
CA GLY A 48 -8.65 21.49 -1.14
C GLY A 48 -8.14 21.61 -2.58
N GLY A 49 -7.15 22.47 -2.86
CA GLY A 49 -6.60 22.67 -4.20
C GLY A 49 -5.60 21.60 -4.63
N THR A 50 -5.46 21.41 -5.95
CA THR A 50 -4.41 20.56 -6.54
C THR A 50 -3.23 21.40 -7.04
N PHE A 51 -2.03 20.82 -7.01
CA PHE A 51 -0.80 21.46 -7.46
C PHE A 51 0.22 20.44 -7.96
N THR A 52 1.30 20.89 -8.60
CA THR A 52 2.32 20.02 -9.21
C THR A 52 3.72 20.52 -8.95
N PHE A 53 4.64 19.60 -8.64
CA PHE A 53 6.06 19.85 -8.58
C PHE A 53 6.81 18.88 -9.51
N THR A 54 7.94 19.32 -10.04
CA THR A 54 8.89 18.44 -10.72
C THR A 54 10.10 18.19 -9.83
N VAL A 55 10.63 16.97 -9.86
CA VAL A 55 11.98 16.69 -9.39
C VAL A 55 12.89 16.74 -10.61
N ASN A 56 13.87 17.62 -10.58
CA ASN A 56 14.88 17.75 -11.63
C ASN A 56 16.20 17.18 -11.14
N ILE A 57 16.95 16.55 -12.06
CA ILE A 57 18.30 16.03 -11.79
C ILE A 57 19.24 16.59 -12.85
N ASP A 58 20.39 17.09 -12.39
CA ASP A 58 21.56 17.41 -13.22
C ASP A 58 22.71 16.51 -12.75
N SER A 59 23.21 15.62 -13.61
CA SER A 59 24.33 14.72 -13.27
C SER A 59 25.71 15.38 -13.45
N GLY A 60 25.75 16.68 -13.77
CA GLY A 60 26.95 17.44 -14.01
C GLY A 60 27.70 16.93 -15.23
N THR A 61 28.96 16.52 -15.04
CA THR A 61 29.77 15.91 -16.09
C THR A 61 29.76 14.38 -16.08
N THR A 62 29.02 13.75 -15.16
CA THR A 62 29.05 12.30 -14.96
C THR A 62 27.98 11.61 -15.78
N ASN A 63 28.36 10.54 -16.49
CA ASN A 63 27.42 9.70 -17.22
C ASN A 63 26.55 8.91 -16.23
N MET A 64 25.26 9.18 -16.20
CA MET A 64 24.34 8.58 -15.22
C MET A 64 23.59 7.40 -15.83
N GLN A 65 23.59 6.23 -15.19
CA GLN A 65 22.89 5.02 -15.65
C GLN A 65 21.56 4.81 -14.91
N TYR A 66 21.47 5.26 -13.67
CA TYR A 66 20.32 5.05 -12.80
C TYR A 66 20.14 6.23 -11.86
N ALA A 67 18.89 6.53 -11.52
CA ALA A 67 18.52 7.53 -10.53
C ALA A 67 17.38 7.02 -9.67
N TYR A 68 17.45 7.31 -8.38
CA TYR A 68 16.46 6.98 -7.37
C TYR A 68 16.30 8.16 -6.41
N VAL A 69 15.05 8.45 -6.08
CA VAL A 69 14.66 9.52 -5.16
C VAL A 69 13.49 9.05 -4.31
N GLU A 70 13.52 9.36 -3.02
CA GLU A 70 12.34 9.42 -2.16
C GLU A 70 11.97 10.89 -1.92
N LEU A 71 10.68 11.22 -1.99
CA LEU A 71 10.17 12.54 -1.62
C LEU A 71 9.20 12.37 -0.45
N ASN A 72 9.60 12.86 0.72
CA ASN A 72 8.80 12.83 1.94
C ASN A 72 7.86 14.05 2.02
N TYR A 73 6.63 13.83 2.50
CA TYR A 73 5.63 14.88 2.74
C TYR A 73 4.68 14.54 3.90
N ASP A 74 3.99 15.54 4.45
CA ASP A 74 2.98 15.31 5.50
C ASP A 74 1.67 14.75 4.91
N ALA A 75 1.48 13.44 5.05
CA ALA A 75 0.30 12.71 4.57
C ALA A 75 -1.02 13.11 5.24
N THR A 76 -0.96 13.78 6.40
CA THR A 76 -2.18 14.26 7.09
C THR A 76 -2.70 15.55 6.48
N GLN A 77 -1.88 16.26 5.70
CA GLN A 77 -2.17 17.58 5.14
C GLN A 77 -2.12 17.60 3.62
N LEU A 78 -1.38 16.69 3.00
CA LEU A 78 -1.22 16.58 1.56
C LEU A 78 -1.48 15.14 1.10
N ALA A 79 -1.99 14.96 -0.12
CA ALA A 79 -2.12 13.67 -0.79
C ALA A 79 -1.36 13.71 -2.11
N ALA A 80 -0.43 12.78 -2.34
CA ALA A 80 0.20 12.60 -3.65
C ALA A 80 -0.74 11.77 -4.56
N ASN A 81 -1.25 12.37 -5.62
CA ASN A 81 -2.28 11.78 -6.48
C ASN A 81 -1.67 10.88 -7.57
N SER A 82 -0.58 11.33 -8.17
CA SER A 82 0.09 10.63 -9.27
C SER A 82 1.52 11.10 -9.45
N VAL A 83 2.33 10.26 -10.08
CA VAL A 83 3.69 10.57 -10.51
C VAL A 83 3.89 10.14 -11.96
N THR A 84 4.53 10.98 -12.77
CA THR A 84 4.86 10.71 -14.17
C THR A 84 6.35 10.87 -14.42
N SER A 85 6.93 9.97 -15.21
CA SER A 85 8.34 10.07 -15.61
C SER A 85 8.57 11.28 -16.52
N GLY A 86 9.62 12.03 -16.25
CA GLY A 86 10.10 13.14 -17.08
C GLY A 86 11.01 12.71 -18.23
N ASN A 87 11.16 11.40 -18.46
CA ASN A 87 11.97 10.84 -19.55
C ASN A 87 13.48 11.14 -19.46
N LEU A 88 13.99 11.46 -18.27
CA LEU A 88 15.39 11.87 -18.04
C LEU A 88 16.43 10.89 -18.60
N LEU A 89 16.17 9.58 -18.48
CA LEU A 89 17.09 8.53 -18.91
C LEU A 89 16.77 7.92 -20.28
N GLY A 90 15.75 8.43 -20.98
CA GLY A 90 15.28 7.94 -22.28
C GLY A 90 13.97 7.16 -22.19
N ALA A 91 13.27 7.04 -23.33
CA ALA A 91 11.88 6.58 -23.38
C ALA A 91 11.71 5.10 -23.02
N ASP A 92 12.75 4.30 -23.24
CA ASP A 92 12.75 2.87 -22.91
C ASP A 92 13.25 2.58 -21.49
N ALA A 93 13.56 3.62 -20.70
CA ALA A 93 14.11 3.45 -19.38
C ALA A 93 13.14 2.65 -18.50
N LEU A 94 13.70 1.67 -17.76
CA LEU A 94 12.92 0.84 -16.87
C LEU A 94 12.62 1.61 -15.60
N THR A 95 11.35 1.77 -15.30
CA THR A 95 10.89 2.25 -14.01
C THR A 95 11.11 1.16 -12.98
N GLU A 96 11.73 1.50 -11.87
CA GLU A 96 11.97 0.58 -10.78
C GLU A 96 10.63 0.13 -10.18
N PRO A 97 10.43 -1.18 -9.94
CA PRO A 97 9.25 -1.67 -9.25
C PRO A 97 9.04 -0.92 -7.92
N GLY A 98 7.80 -0.46 -7.69
CA GLY A 98 7.44 0.29 -6.49
C GLY A 98 7.61 1.80 -6.60
N SER A 99 8.09 2.27 -7.76
CA SER A 99 7.99 3.68 -8.12
C SER A 99 6.51 4.10 -8.18
N GLY A 100 6.13 5.14 -7.47
CA GLY A 100 4.73 5.55 -7.35
C GLY A 100 4.43 6.45 -6.16
N THR A 101 3.15 6.71 -5.97
CA THR A 101 2.58 7.43 -4.82
C THR A 101 1.84 6.51 -3.85
N GLY A 102 2.14 5.20 -3.90
CA GLY A 102 1.40 4.16 -3.17
C GLY A 102 1.63 4.14 -1.66
N THR A 103 2.63 4.85 -1.15
CA THR A 103 2.93 4.98 0.28
C THR A 103 2.50 6.37 0.77
N PRO A 104 1.55 6.49 1.71
CA PRO A 104 1.20 7.78 2.30
C PRO A 104 2.43 8.48 2.89
N GLY A 105 2.62 9.74 2.53
CA GLY A 105 3.75 10.55 3.00
C GLY A 105 5.05 10.33 2.23
N LYS A 106 5.07 9.45 1.22
CA LYS A 106 6.24 9.22 0.36
C LYS A 106 5.87 9.19 -1.13
N VAL A 107 6.77 9.71 -1.96
CA VAL A 107 6.82 9.37 -3.38
C VAL A 107 8.16 8.71 -3.63
N ILE A 108 8.13 7.47 -4.09
CA ILE A 108 9.34 6.70 -4.40
C ILE A 108 9.45 6.66 -5.91
N TYR A 109 10.63 6.91 -6.47
CA TYR A 109 10.81 6.75 -7.90
C TYR A 109 12.24 6.39 -8.27
N GLY A 110 12.40 5.27 -8.96
CA GLY A 110 13.65 4.81 -9.54
C GLY A 110 13.54 4.64 -11.05
N LEU A 111 14.59 4.98 -11.78
CA LEU A 111 14.66 4.82 -13.23
C LEU A 111 16.03 4.31 -13.63
N ALA A 112 16.08 3.25 -14.43
CA ALA A 112 17.30 2.67 -14.99
C ALA A 112 17.31 2.83 -16.52
N ARG A 113 18.39 3.37 -17.08
CA ARG A 113 18.58 3.38 -18.53
C ARG A 113 18.77 1.94 -19.04
N THR A 114 18.13 1.61 -20.16
CA THR A 114 18.19 0.28 -20.79
C THR A 114 18.63 0.31 -22.25
N SER A 115 18.51 1.47 -22.89
CA SER A 115 18.92 1.71 -24.27
C SER A 115 19.75 2.99 -24.36
N GLY A 116 20.63 3.06 -25.37
CA GLY A 116 21.55 4.17 -25.56
C GLY A 116 22.79 4.13 -24.65
N ALA A 117 23.86 4.78 -25.11
CA ALA A 117 25.07 4.95 -24.30
C ALA A 117 24.80 5.95 -23.17
N ALA A 118 25.34 5.70 -21.98
CA ALA A 118 25.13 6.64 -20.90
C ALA A 118 25.87 7.96 -21.14
N ALA A 119 25.18 9.05 -20.87
CA ALA A 119 25.67 10.42 -21.02
C ALA A 119 25.27 11.25 -19.80
N PRO A 120 25.88 12.42 -19.58
CA PRO A 120 25.42 13.34 -18.57
C PRO A 120 24.02 13.84 -18.92
N VAL A 121 23.17 14.03 -17.90
CA VAL A 121 21.78 14.44 -18.07
C VAL A 121 21.49 15.68 -17.26
N ASN A 122 20.60 16.53 -17.77
CA ASN A 122 20.01 17.63 -17.04
C ASN A 122 18.56 17.76 -17.49
N GLY A 123 17.63 17.57 -16.56
CA GLY A 123 16.21 17.72 -16.86
C GLY A 123 15.29 17.17 -15.78
N THR A 124 14.02 17.04 -16.15
CA THR A 124 12.97 16.52 -15.27
C THR A 124 13.10 15.01 -15.10
N PHE A 125 13.28 14.57 -13.86
CA PHE A 125 13.24 13.17 -13.47
C PHE A 125 11.80 12.68 -13.37
N ILE A 126 10.98 13.37 -12.55
CA ILE A 126 9.56 13.08 -12.37
C ILE A 126 8.74 14.35 -12.21
N THR A 127 7.45 14.26 -12.53
CA THR A 127 6.44 15.24 -12.15
C THR A 127 5.45 14.58 -11.19
N VAL A 128 5.18 15.22 -10.06
CA VAL A 128 4.26 14.73 -9.04
C VAL A 128 3.08 15.68 -8.92
N GLN A 129 1.86 15.14 -8.92
CA GLN A 129 0.64 15.89 -8.64
C GLN A 129 0.20 15.64 -7.20
N PHE A 130 -0.15 16.71 -6.49
CA PHE A 130 -0.64 16.68 -5.11
C PHE A 130 -2.03 17.33 -4.98
N THR A 131 -2.72 17.00 -3.89
CA THR A 131 -3.90 17.70 -3.36
C THR A 131 -3.62 18.15 -1.93
N ALA A 132 -3.90 19.40 -1.59
CA ALA A 132 -3.92 19.85 -0.20
C ALA A 132 -5.26 19.48 0.45
N MET A 133 -5.26 18.91 1.65
CA MET A 133 -6.48 18.56 2.37
C MET A 133 -7.32 19.81 2.66
N ASN A 134 -8.65 19.66 2.77
CA ASN A 134 -9.55 20.79 3.07
C ASN A 134 -9.28 21.45 4.43
N SER A 135 -8.71 20.70 5.37
CA SER A 135 -8.31 21.17 6.70
C SER A 135 -6.88 21.74 6.74
N ALA A 136 -6.10 21.62 5.67
CA ALA A 136 -4.70 22.00 5.68
C ALA A 136 -4.52 23.52 5.71
N SER A 137 -3.67 24.00 6.62
CA SER A 137 -3.24 25.39 6.67
C SER A 137 -1.80 25.49 7.18
N GLY A 138 -0.97 26.29 6.50
CA GLY A 138 0.43 26.49 6.89
C GLY A 138 1.42 26.09 5.78
N ILE A 139 2.70 25.99 6.15
CA ILE A 139 3.80 25.65 5.24
C ILE A 139 4.18 24.19 5.46
N TYR A 140 4.26 23.42 4.38
CA TYR A 140 4.61 21.99 4.39
C TYR A 140 5.82 21.75 3.50
N SER A 141 6.80 21.02 4.01
CA SER A 141 8.01 20.64 3.26
C SER A 141 7.73 19.51 2.28
N LEU A 142 8.46 19.53 1.17
CA LEU A 142 8.61 18.45 0.20
C LEU A 142 10.09 18.08 0.18
N ASP A 143 10.44 17.10 1.01
CA ASP A 143 11.81 16.79 1.40
C ASP A 143 12.36 15.67 0.52
N LEU A 144 13.43 15.95 -0.22
CA LEU A 144 14.09 14.97 -1.08
C LEU A 144 15.03 14.15 -0.22
N ASP A 145 14.61 12.93 0.09
CA ASP A 145 15.35 11.98 0.90
C ASP A 145 15.88 10.83 0.05
N ASN A 146 16.86 10.10 0.59
CA ASN A 146 17.43 8.90 -0.01
C ASN A 146 17.74 9.04 -1.51
N VAL A 147 18.46 10.11 -1.89
CA VAL A 147 18.85 10.37 -3.27
C VAL A 147 20.04 9.49 -3.65
N SER A 148 19.84 8.59 -4.62
CA SER A 148 20.89 7.71 -5.15
C SER A 148 20.98 7.85 -6.66
N LEU A 149 22.11 8.38 -7.13
CA LEU A 149 22.43 8.48 -8.54
C LEU A 149 23.60 7.52 -8.80
N MET A 150 23.55 6.72 -9.86
CA MET A 150 24.64 5.78 -10.19
C MET A 150 25.16 5.98 -11.59
N ASP A 151 26.47 5.79 -11.76
CA ASP A 151 27.13 5.83 -13.06
C ASP A 151 27.07 4.47 -13.79
N THR A 152 27.71 4.39 -14.95
CA THR A 152 27.78 3.17 -15.79
C THR A 152 28.48 1.98 -15.15
N THR A 153 29.26 2.22 -14.09
CA THR A 153 29.99 1.19 -13.33
C THR A 153 29.22 0.73 -12.10
N THR A 154 27.95 1.17 -11.95
CA THR A 154 27.10 0.95 -10.76
C THR A 154 27.67 1.57 -9.49
N THR A 155 28.59 2.52 -9.63
CA THR A 155 29.13 3.29 -8.51
C THR A 155 28.22 4.49 -8.27
N THR A 156 27.93 4.79 -7.01
CA THR A 156 27.15 5.97 -6.62
C THR A 156 27.90 7.25 -7.01
N ILE A 157 27.21 8.17 -7.68
CA ILE A 157 27.67 9.54 -7.91
C ILE A 157 27.61 10.24 -6.54
N ALA A 158 28.79 10.51 -5.98
CA ALA A 158 28.90 10.97 -4.60
C ALA A 158 28.34 12.39 -4.40
N ASN A 159 27.64 12.56 -3.27
CA ASN A 159 27.22 13.84 -2.69
C ASN A 159 26.49 14.78 -3.68
N PRO A 160 25.39 14.34 -4.32
CA PRO A 160 24.57 15.28 -5.07
C PRO A 160 24.08 16.39 -4.14
N THR A 161 24.08 17.64 -4.60
CA THR A 161 23.46 18.74 -3.87
C THR A 161 21.95 18.59 -3.98
N VAL A 162 21.28 18.38 -2.85
CA VAL A 162 19.83 18.20 -2.76
C VAL A 162 19.18 19.53 -2.38
N ASN A 163 18.13 19.91 -3.11
CA ASN A 163 17.37 21.14 -2.87
C ASN A 163 15.89 20.83 -2.73
N ASP A 164 15.40 20.85 -1.50
CA ASP A 164 14.01 20.54 -1.16
C ASP A 164 13.04 21.63 -1.62
N GLY A 165 11.76 21.25 -1.62
CA GLY A 165 10.65 22.15 -1.91
C GLY A 165 9.78 22.42 -0.69
N GLN A 166 8.84 23.35 -0.86
CA GLN A 166 7.78 23.59 0.12
C GLN A 166 6.50 24.07 -0.56
N VAL A 167 5.37 23.80 0.07
CA VAL A 167 4.06 24.31 -0.32
C VAL A 167 3.44 25.09 0.83
N ASN A 168 2.93 26.28 0.53
CA ASN A 168 2.21 27.13 1.47
C ASN A 168 0.70 27.02 1.18
N VAL A 169 -0.05 26.45 2.12
CA VAL A 169 -1.49 26.24 2.02
C VAL A 169 -2.22 27.35 2.76
N SER A 170 -2.94 28.20 2.03
CA SER A 170 -3.82 29.18 2.63
C SER A 170 -5.09 28.50 3.15
N GLY A 171 -5.34 28.64 4.46
CA GLY A 171 -6.41 27.96 5.20
C GLY A 171 -7.84 28.45 4.92
N THR A 172 -8.09 28.99 3.73
CA THR A 172 -9.42 29.45 3.33
C THR A 172 -9.75 28.81 1.99
N PRO A 173 -10.64 27.81 1.94
CA PRO A 173 -11.21 27.34 0.69
C PRO A 173 -11.85 28.54 0.00
N GLY A 174 -11.29 28.95 -1.14
CA GLY A 174 -12.02 29.80 -2.07
C GLY A 174 -13.28 29.04 -2.44
N ALA A 175 -14.44 29.58 -2.07
CA ALA A 175 -15.73 28.98 -2.33
C ALA A 175 -15.87 28.72 -3.83
N SER A 176 -15.62 27.48 -4.26
CA SER A 176 -16.00 27.02 -5.59
C SER A 176 -17.52 26.97 -5.58
N THR A 177 -18.15 27.85 -6.36
CA THR A 177 -19.59 27.84 -6.63
C THR A 177 -20.01 26.43 -7.07
N PRO A 178 -20.84 25.72 -6.30
CA PRO A 178 -21.29 24.39 -6.67
C PRO A 178 -22.23 24.48 -7.88
N THR A 179 -21.95 23.70 -8.91
CA THR A 179 -22.95 23.26 -9.89
C THR A 179 -24.08 22.58 -9.11
N PRO A 180 -25.36 22.90 -9.34
CA PRO A 180 -26.46 22.40 -8.51
C PRO A 180 -26.55 20.87 -8.61
N THR A 181 -26.03 20.19 -7.60
CA THR A 181 -26.43 18.82 -7.24
C THR A 181 -27.81 18.91 -6.61
N PRO A 182 -28.79 18.07 -6.99
CA PRO A 182 -30.13 18.10 -6.42
C PRO A 182 -30.01 18.01 -4.90
N THR A 183 -30.53 19.04 -4.22
CA THR A 183 -30.68 19.08 -2.77
C THR A 183 -31.31 17.76 -2.33
N PRO A 184 -30.65 16.90 -1.51
CA PRO A 184 -31.39 15.86 -0.83
C PRO A 184 -32.46 16.59 -0.03
N THR A 185 -33.73 16.34 -0.37
CA THR A 185 -34.87 16.80 0.40
C THR A 185 -34.53 16.59 1.87
N PRO A 186 -34.56 17.61 2.74
CA PRO A 186 -34.33 17.40 4.15
C PRO A 186 -35.28 16.27 4.57
N THR A 187 -34.73 15.11 4.95
CA THR A 187 -35.50 14.15 5.71
C THR A 187 -36.01 14.94 6.90
N PRO A 188 -37.33 15.08 7.08
CA PRO A 188 -37.87 15.90 8.14
C PRO A 188 -37.21 15.46 9.43
N THR A 189 -36.43 16.34 10.06
CA THR A 189 -36.22 16.20 11.50
C THR A 189 -37.62 16.25 12.08
N PRO A 190 -38.11 15.16 12.72
CA PRO A 190 -39.47 15.16 13.24
C PRO A 190 -39.59 16.36 14.18
N THR A 191 -40.42 17.32 13.76
CA THR A 191 -40.97 18.32 14.66
C THR A 191 -41.50 17.56 15.87
N PRO A 192 -41.16 17.93 17.12
CA PRO A 192 -41.68 17.27 18.31
C PRO A 192 -43.20 17.24 18.26
N GLY A 193 -43.72 16.11 17.80
CA GLY A 193 -45.14 15.81 17.80
C GLY A 193 -45.51 15.53 19.24
N THR A 194 -46.59 16.16 19.68
CA THR A 194 -47.17 15.93 21.00
C THR A 194 -47.48 14.44 21.17
N GLY A 195 -46.58 13.68 21.82
CA GLY A 195 -46.89 12.48 22.60
C GLY A 195 -46.35 11.13 22.11
N GLY A 196 -45.03 10.91 22.11
CA GLY A 196 -44.43 9.57 22.04
C GLY A 196 -42.90 9.58 22.04
N ALA A 197 -42.26 8.56 22.62
CA ALA A 197 -40.83 8.35 22.47
C ALA A 197 -40.50 7.88 21.03
N THR A 198 -39.26 8.08 20.57
CA THR A 198 -38.80 7.60 19.27
C THR A 198 -37.48 6.84 19.42
N VAL A 199 -37.35 5.73 18.70
CA VAL A 199 -36.12 4.94 18.58
C VAL A 199 -35.78 4.81 17.10
N PHE A 200 -34.57 5.16 16.71
CA PHE A 200 -34.22 5.23 15.29
C PHE A 200 -32.76 4.93 14.99
N VAL A 201 -32.51 4.39 13.79
CA VAL A 201 -31.16 4.18 13.26
C VAL A 201 -30.64 5.47 12.59
N SER A 202 -29.38 5.84 12.86
CA SER A 202 -28.69 6.98 12.24
C SER A 202 -27.26 6.63 11.78
N PRO A 203 -26.88 6.92 10.52
CA PRO A 203 -27.74 7.45 9.46
C PRO A 203 -28.92 6.50 9.16
N SER A 204 -30.01 6.95 8.54
CA SER A 204 -31.12 6.03 8.21
C SER A 204 -30.83 5.19 6.97
N THR A 205 -29.95 5.68 6.11
CA THR A 205 -29.44 4.99 4.93
C THR A 205 -27.94 5.19 4.80
N GLN A 206 -27.23 4.15 4.36
CA GLN A 206 -25.82 4.26 4.01
C GLN A 206 -25.51 3.45 2.76
N VAL A 207 -24.57 3.93 1.93
CA VAL A 207 -24.04 3.18 0.79
C VAL A 207 -22.66 2.67 1.16
N VAL A 208 -22.41 1.38 0.95
CA VAL A 208 -21.11 0.74 1.19
C VAL A 208 -20.76 -0.18 0.02
N ALA A 209 -19.48 -0.30 -0.30
CA ALA A 209 -19.02 -1.31 -1.25
C ALA A 209 -19.06 -2.70 -0.61
N PRO A 210 -19.20 -3.79 -1.39
CA PRO A 210 -18.99 -5.15 -0.88
C PRO A 210 -17.61 -5.25 -0.20
N GLY A 211 -17.55 -5.88 0.98
CA GLY A 211 -16.34 -5.94 1.81
C GLY A 211 -16.09 -4.72 2.70
N GLY A 212 -16.80 -3.61 2.48
CA GLY A 212 -16.61 -2.38 3.23
C GLY A 212 -17.15 -2.46 4.65
N THR A 213 -16.47 -1.78 5.57
CA THR A 213 -16.95 -1.55 6.94
C THR A 213 -17.78 -0.28 7.02
N PHE A 214 -18.83 -0.29 7.84
CA PHE A 214 -19.69 0.87 8.07
C PHE A 214 -20.20 0.92 9.51
N THR A 215 -20.80 2.03 9.93
CA THR A 215 -21.22 2.25 11.32
C THR A 215 -22.59 2.92 11.37
N PHE A 216 -23.45 2.37 12.20
CA PHE A 216 -24.76 2.94 12.53
C PHE A 216 -24.86 3.18 14.05
N THR A 217 -25.68 4.15 14.42
CA THR A 217 -26.09 4.39 15.80
C THR A 217 -27.57 4.09 15.94
N VAL A 218 -27.96 3.46 17.05
CA VAL A 218 -29.37 3.47 17.48
C VAL A 218 -29.51 4.61 18.47
N ASN A 219 -30.42 5.53 18.18
CA ASN A 219 -30.69 6.70 19.01
C ASN A 219 -32.08 6.59 19.62
N ILE A 220 -32.24 7.15 20.81
CA ILE A 220 -33.51 7.21 21.53
C ILE A 220 -33.75 8.67 21.89
N ASP A 221 -34.92 9.18 21.52
CA ASP A 221 -35.47 10.44 22.01
C ASP A 221 -36.79 10.15 22.74
N SER A 222 -36.80 10.25 24.06
CA SER A 222 -37.98 9.96 24.87
C SER A 222 -38.97 11.12 24.98
N GLY A 223 -38.68 12.25 24.33
CA GLY A 223 -39.48 13.46 24.45
C GLY A 223 -39.51 13.96 25.90
N SER A 224 -40.68 13.91 26.54
CA SER A 224 -40.86 14.27 27.95
C SER A 224 -40.94 13.07 28.90
N ALA A 225 -40.89 11.84 28.38
CA ALA A 225 -41.00 10.65 29.21
C ALA A 225 -39.69 10.34 29.93
N ASN A 226 -39.76 10.09 31.23
CA ASN A 226 -38.60 9.69 32.03
C ASN A 226 -38.24 8.23 31.75
N VAL A 227 -37.01 7.96 31.30
CA VAL A 227 -36.57 6.60 30.97
C VAL A 227 -35.70 6.03 32.09
N GLN A 228 -36.14 4.90 32.66
CA GLN A 228 -35.40 4.12 33.64
C GLN A 228 -34.65 2.95 33.00
N PHE A 229 -35.28 2.29 32.01
CA PHE A 229 -34.73 1.15 31.29
C PHE A 229 -35.03 1.28 29.79
N ALA A 230 -34.08 0.87 28.97
CA ALA A 230 -34.24 0.82 27.52
C ALA A 230 -33.67 -0.50 27.00
N HIS A 231 -34.43 -1.17 26.14
CA HIS A 231 -34.10 -2.42 25.48
C HIS A 231 -34.46 -2.34 23.99
N VAL A 232 -33.56 -2.84 23.16
CA VAL A 232 -33.70 -2.90 21.70
C VAL A 232 -33.07 -4.20 21.20
N GLU A 233 -33.75 -4.88 20.29
CA GLU A 233 -33.15 -5.89 19.42
C GLU A 233 -33.01 -5.30 18.01
N LEU A 234 -31.90 -5.56 17.33
CA LEU A 234 -31.67 -5.17 15.94
C LEU A 234 -31.42 -6.43 15.12
N ASN A 235 -32.32 -6.74 14.20
CA ASN A 235 -32.22 -7.86 13.28
C ASN A 235 -31.54 -7.43 11.98
N TYR A 236 -30.72 -8.32 11.42
CA TYR A 236 -30.01 -8.09 10.15
C TYR A 236 -29.75 -9.42 9.42
N ASP A 237 -29.52 -9.35 8.10
CA ASP A 237 -29.17 -10.53 7.30
C ASP A 237 -27.71 -10.95 7.55
N ALA A 238 -27.51 -11.96 8.39
CA ALA A 238 -26.19 -12.49 8.73
C ALA A 238 -25.46 -13.17 7.56
N THR A 239 -26.16 -13.49 6.48
CA THR A 239 -25.53 -14.05 5.27
C THR A 239 -24.89 -12.97 4.41
N GLN A 240 -25.26 -11.69 4.62
CA GLN A 240 -24.85 -10.56 3.80
C GLN A 240 -24.11 -9.49 4.60
N LEU A 241 -24.30 -9.44 5.92
CA LEU A 241 -23.67 -8.49 6.83
C LEU A 241 -23.08 -9.22 8.04
N ALA A 242 -21.91 -8.78 8.51
CA ALA A 242 -21.31 -9.20 9.77
C ALA A 242 -21.32 -8.04 10.77
N ALA A 243 -21.92 -8.23 11.94
CA ALA A 243 -21.78 -7.26 13.04
C ALA A 243 -20.45 -7.52 13.77
N ASN A 244 -19.57 -6.52 13.80
CA ASN A 244 -18.22 -6.63 14.35
C ASN A 244 -18.16 -6.24 15.83
N SER A 245 -18.86 -5.16 16.19
CA SER A 245 -18.89 -4.65 17.55
C SER A 245 -20.18 -3.90 17.84
N VAL A 246 -20.59 -3.95 19.12
CA VAL A 246 -21.65 -3.14 19.68
C VAL A 246 -21.09 -2.45 20.92
N THR A 247 -21.16 -1.13 20.94
CA THR A 247 -20.66 -0.31 22.05
C THR A 247 -21.82 0.48 22.63
N ALA A 248 -21.94 0.48 23.96
CA ALA A 248 -22.92 1.32 24.64
C ALA A 248 -22.62 2.79 24.36
N GLY A 249 -23.66 3.58 24.11
CA GLY A 249 -23.57 5.03 24.27
C GLY A 249 -23.55 5.42 25.74
N ASN A 250 -23.98 6.65 26.01
CA ASN A 250 -24.11 7.17 27.38
C ASN A 250 -25.55 7.64 27.68
N LEU A 251 -26.55 7.03 27.03
CA LEU A 251 -27.94 7.49 27.07
C LEU A 251 -28.50 7.61 28.50
N LEU A 252 -28.24 6.61 29.33
CA LEU A 252 -28.75 6.52 30.71
C LEU A 252 -27.71 6.91 31.78
N GLY A 253 -26.55 7.44 31.35
CA GLY A 253 -25.44 7.82 32.22
C GLY A 253 -24.40 6.71 32.42
N VAL A 254 -23.27 7.11 33.00
CA VAL A 254 -22.03 6.31 33.07
C VAL A 254 -22.13 5.07 33.97
N ASP A 255 -23.05 5.07 34.93
CA ASP A 255 -23.27 3.97 35.88
C ASP A 255 -24.42 3.03 35.44
N ALA A 256 -24.93 3.18 34.23
CA ALA A 256 -26.01 2.34 33.74
C ALA A 256 -25.56 0.88 33.69
N LEU A 257 -26.43 -0.03 34.16
CA LEU A 257 -26.18 -1.46 34.08
C LEU A 257 -26.66 -2.02 32.75
N THR A 258 -25.81 -2.76 32.07
CA THR A 258 -26.17 -3.50 30.85
C THR A 258 -26.99 -4.74 31.20
N GLU A 259 -28.07 -4.97 30.45
CA GLU A 259 -28.93 -6.14 30.56
C GLU A 259 -28.14 -7.43 30.28
N PRO A 260 -28.30 -8.48 31.10
CA PRO A 260 -27.73 -9.79 30.82
C PRO A 260 -28.08 -10.32 29.43
N GLY A 261 -27.07 -10.83 28.72
CA GLY A 261 -27.23 -11.34 27.35
C GLY A 261 -27.23 -10.26 26.28
N SER A 262 -26.95 -9.00 26.61
CA SER A 262 -26.64 -7.98 25.62
C SER A 262 -25.36 -8.34 24.85
N GLY A 263 -25.38 -8.17 23.52
CA GLY A 263 -24.28 -8.53 22.66
C GLY A 263 -24.72 -8.86 21.23
N ILE A 264 -23.79 -9.40 20.45
CA ILE A 264 -23.99 -9.80 19.06
C ILE A 264 -24.24 -11.31 19.02
N SER A 265 -25.27 -11.70 18.27
CA SER A 265 -25.56 -13.06 17.85
C SER A 265 -25.79 -13.08 16.34
N SER A 266 -25.71 -14.24 15.70
CA SER A 266 -25.89 -14.34 14.24
C SER A 266 -27.25 -13.77 13.83
N GLY A 267 -27.23 -12.65 13.12
CA GLY A 267 -28.42 -11.98 12.57
C GLY A 267 -29.19 -11.14 13.58
N ARG A 268 -28.68 -10.98 14.80
CA ARG A 268 -29.34 -10.20 15.84
C ARG A 268 -28.38 -9.59 16.84
N ILE A 269 -28.60 -8.32 17.14
CA ILE A 269 -27.96 -7.60 18.25
C ILE A 269 -29.01 -7.38 19.33
N LYS A 270 -28.76 -7.84 20.54
CA LYS A 270 -29.60 -7.57 21.70
C LYS A 270 -28.89 -6.55 22.57
N TYR A 271 -29.56 -5.49 23.00
CA TYR A 271 -28.97 -4.57 23.95
C TYR A 271 -30.01 -3.95 24.88
N GLY A 272 -29.74 -3.99 26.18
CA GLY A 272 -30.52 -3.30 27.19
C GLY A 272 -29.63 -2.58 28.19
N ILE A 273 -30.10 -1.42 28.71
CA ILE A 273 -29.46 -0.71 29.82
C ILE A 273 -30.49 -0.19 30.81
N ALA A 274 -30.13 -0.16 32.10
CA ALA A 274 -30.93 0.36 33.20
C ALA A 274 -30.17 1.44 33.99
N ARG A 275 -30.83 2.54 34.35
CA ARG A 275 -30.29 3.51 35.33
C ARG A 275 -30.18 2.88 36.71
N THR A 276 -29.15 3.24 37.47
CA THR A 276 -28.93 2.76 38.86
C THR A 276 -28.68 3.87 39.87
N SER A 277 -27.96 4.92 39.47
CA SER A 277 -27.49 5.99 40.37
C SER A 277 -28.18 7.34 40.16
N SER A 278 -28.86 7.53 39.03
CA SER A 278 -29.55 8.78 38.68
C SER A 278 -31.06 8.57 38.61
N ALA A 279 -31.82 9.61 39.01
CA ALA A 279 -33.26 9.63 38.81
C ALA A 279 -33.58 9.50 37.31
N ALA A 280 -34.64 8.76 36.96
CA ALA A 280 -35.10 8.71 35.59
C ALA A 280 -35.44 10.12 35.10
N ALA A 281 -34.96 10.43 33.92
CA ALA A 281 -35.13 11.71 33.26
C ALA A 281 -35.39 11.47 31.77
N PRO A 282 -35.91 12.46 31.04
CA PRO A 282 -36.00 12.37 29.61
C PRO A 282 -34.61 12.27 28.98
N VAL A 283 -34.50 11.55 27.88
CA VAL A 283 -33.24 11.28 27.19
C VAL A 283 -33.36 11.60 25.72
N ASN A 284 -32.30 12.13 25.15
CA ASN A 284 -32.12 12.28 23.72
C ASN A 284 -30.65 12.01 23.40
N GLY A 285 -30.37 10.93 22.69
CA GLY A 285 -29.02 10.62 22.26
C GLY A 285 -28.80 9.18 21.85
N THR A 286 -27.53 8.81 21.76
CA THR A 286 -27.10 7.49 21.30
C THR A 286 -27.25 6.43 22.38
N PHE A 287 -28.03 5.40 22.07
CA PHE A 287 -28.21 4.19 22.86
C PHE A 287 -27.05 3.22 22.65
N ILE A 288 -26.80 2.84 21.39
CA ILE A 288 -25.67 1.99 21.00
C ILE A 288 -25.07 2.45 19.68
N THR A 289 -23.78 2.17 19.50
CA THR A 289 -23.07 2.26 18.23
C THR A 289 -22.70 0.86 17.77
N VAL A 290 -23.01 0.54 16.52
CA VAL A 290 -22.76 -0.77 15.92
C VAL A 290 -21.87 -0.61 14.69
N GLN A 291 -20.78 -1.38 14.64
CA GLN A 291 -19.95 -1.50 13.45
C GLN A 291 -20.32 -2.79 12.71
N PHE A 292 -20.50 -2.67 11.40
CA PHE A 292 -20.74 -3.80 10.50
C PHE A 292 -19.67 -3.89 9.41
N THR A 293 -19.57 -5.07 8.80
CA THR A 293 -18.90 -5.33 7.52
C THR A 293 -19.92 -5.90 6.54
N ALA A 294 -20.03 -5.34 5.34
CA ALA A 294 -20.77 -5.98 4.25
C ALA A 294 -19.96 -7.16 3.71
N MET A 295 -20.57 -8.32 3.53
CA MET A 295 -19.91 -9.45 2.88
C MET A 295 -19.53 -9.08 1.44
N ASN A 296 -18.45 -9.65 0.92
CA ASN A 296 -17.98 -9.30 -0.43
C ASN A 296 -18.91 -9.79 -1.56
N SER A 297 -19.72 -10.80 -1.27
CA SER A 297 -20.80 -11.25 -2.16
C SER A 297 -22.09 -10.44 -2.01
N ALA A 298 -22.19 -9.57 -1.01
CA ALA A 298 -23.41 -8.81 -0.75
C ALA A 298 -23.64 -7.77 -1.85
N SER A 299 -24.89 -7.66 -2.27
CA SER A 299 -25.32 -6.73 -3.31
C SER A 299 -26.80 -6.43 -3.14
N GLY A 300 -27.15 -5.15 -3.15
CA GLY A 300 -28.51 -4.68 -2.96
C GLY A 300 -28.72 -4.04 -1.58
N ILE A 301 -29.99 -3.87 -1.23
CA ILE A 301 -30.41 -3.12 -0.04
C ILE A 301 -30.79 -4.10 1.07
N TYR A 302 -30.20 -3.92 2.25
CA TYR A 302 -30.44 -4.74 3.43
C TYR A 302 -31.00 -3.89 4.57
N SER A 303 -32.06 -4.37 5.21
CA SER A 303 -32.70 -3.72 6.36
C SER A 303 -31.88 -3.91 7.64
N LEU A 304 -31.85 -2.87 8.48
CA LEU A 304 -31.44 -2.90 9.88
C LEU A 304 -32.70 -2.67 10.71
N ASP A 305 -33.37 -3.78 11.00
CA ASP A 305 -34.72 -3.83 11.55
C ASP A 305 -34.68 -3.74 13.07
N LEU A 306 -35.27 -2.67 13.62
CA LEU A 306 -35.36 -2.48 15.06
C LEU A 306 -36.60 -3.22 15.59
N ASP A 307 -36.36 -4.28 16.35
CA ASP A 307 -37.39 -5.15 16.90
C ASP A 307 -37.35 -5.16 18.43
N ASN A 308 -38.43 -5.63 19.04
CA ASN A 308 -38.60 -5.79 20.49
C ASN A 308 -38.21 -4.52 21.28
N VAL A 309 -38.51 -3.33 20.76
CA VAL A 309 -38.18 -2.06 21.43
C VAL A 309 -39.03 -1.88 22.69
N SER A 310 -38.38 -1.75 23.85
CA SER A 310 -39.04 -1.54 25.13
C SER A 310 -38.33 -0.46 25.94
N LEU A 311 -39.01 0.67 26.13
CA LEU A 311 -38.59 1.74 27.03
C LEU A 311 -39.50 1.71 28.24
N MET A 312 -38.95 1.69 29.46
CA MET A 312 -39.74 1.68 30.69
C MET A 312 -39.47 2.90 31.57
N ASP A 313 -40.52 3.37 32.23
CA ASP A 313 -40.46 4.46 33.19
C ASP A 313 -40.01 4.00 34.59
N THR A 314 -40.04 4.91 35.56
CA THR A 314 -39.67 4.66 36.97
C THR A 314 -40.51 3.59 37.66
N THR A 315 -41.69 3.30 37.13
CA THR A 315 -42.62 2.28 37.66
C THR A 315 -42.45 0.94 36.97
N THR A 316 -41.47 0.81 36.07
CA THR A 316 -41.26 -0.35 35.18
C THR A 316 -42.39 -0.56 34.17
N THR A 317 -43.21 0.47 33.93
CA THR A 317 -44.26 0.45 32.92
C THR A 317 -43.68 0.86 31.57
N THR A 318 -44.05 0.15 30.50
CA THR A 318 -43.63 0.51 29.14
C THR A 318 -44.16 1.88 28.75
N ILE A 319 -43.28 2.73 28.20
CA ILE A 319 -43.62 4.02 27.62
C ILE A 319 -44.39 3.77 26.32
N ALA A 320 -45.67 4.10 26.33
CA ALA A 320 -46.58 3.89 25.21
C ALA A 320 -46.27 4.81 24.01
N ASN A 321 -46.79 4.42 22.84
CA ASN A 321 -46.66 5.17 21.58
C ASN A 321 -45.22 5.42 21.15
N THR A 322 -44.30 4.49 21.49
CA THR A 322 -42.93 4.55 21.00
C THR A 322 -42.91 4.31 19.50
N THR A 323 -42.44 5.30 18.74
CA THR A 323 -42.24 5.18 17.29
C THR A 323 -40.88 4.57 17.02
N VAL A 324 -40.82 3.55 16.15
CA VAL A 324 -39.58 2.87 15.78
C VAL A 324 -39.29 3.14 14.31
N ASN A 325 -38.08 3.59 14.00
CA ASN A 325 -37.65 3.86 12.63
C ASN A 325 -36.39 3.05 12.29
N ASP A 326 -36.54 2.11 11.38
CA ASP A 326 -35.48 1.22 10.93
C ASP A 326 -34.40 1.95 10.12
N GLY A 327 -33.28 1.28 9.94
CA GLY A 327 -32.22 1.69 9.03
C GLY A 327 -32.12 0.77 7.82
N GLN A 328 -31.32 1.17 6.84
CA GLN A 328 -30.94 0.29 5.73
C GLN A 328 -29.53 0.60 5.24
N VAL A 329 -28.88 -0.42 4.69
CA VAL A 329 -27.60 -0.30 3.99
C VAL A 329 -27.75 -0.77 2.55
N ASN A 330 -27.34 0.07 1.61
CA ASN A 330 -27.22 -0.29 0.21
C ASN A 330 -25.79 -0.75 -0.06
N VAL A 331 -25.60 -2.05 -0.24
CA VAL A 331 -24.33 -2.62 -0.68
C VAL A 331 -24.26 -2.52 -2.19
N SER A 332 -23.47 -1.58 -2.68
CA SER A 332 -23.29 -1.33 -4.11
C SER A 332 -21.89 -0.82 -4.39
N GLY A 333 -21.32 -1.19 -5.54
CA GLY A 333 -19.94 -0.91 -5.91
C GLY A 333 -19.15 -2.17 -6.19
N THR A 334 -17.92 -2.03 -6.65
CA THR A 334 -17.02 -3.16 -6.94
C THR A 334 -16.34 -3.61 -5.65
N PRO A 335 -16.20 -4.94 -5.38
CA PRO A 335 -15.41 -5.43 -4.25
C PRO A 335 -13.97 -4.87 -4.29
N ALA A 336 -13.31 -4.79 -3.13
CA ALA A 336 -11.94 -4.31 -3.04
C ALA A 336 -10.95 -5.37 -3.55
N PHE A 337 -10.65 -5.31 -4.86
CA PHE A 337 -9.61 -6.13 -5.45
C PHE A 337 -8.24 -5.53 -5.14
N ASN A 338 -7.28 -6.36 -4.77
CA ASN A 338 -5.87 -5.97 -4.77
C ASN A 338 -5.01 -7.07 -5.37
N TRP A 339 -3.82 -6.68 -5.79
CA TRP A 339 -2.79 -7.60 -6.25
C TRP A 339 -2.28 -8.44 -5.09
N LYS A 340 -2.17 -9.76 -5.28
CA LYS A 340 -1.54 -10.72 -4.37
C LYS A 340 -0.49 -11.54 -5.11
N PHE A 341 0.65 -11.76 -4.45
CA PHE A 341 1.66 -12.71 -4.87
C PHE A 341 1.34 -14.08 -4.24
N ILE A 342 0.98 -15.04 -5.08
CA ILE A 342 0.62 -16.40 -4.65
C ILE A 342 1.63 -17.40 -5.21
N SER A 343 1.73 -18.55 -4.58
CA SER A 343 2.47 -19.70 -5.11
C SER A 343 1.86 -21.00 -4.64
N VAL A 344 2.24 -22.09 -5.29
CA VAL A 344 1.86 -23.44 -4.87
C VAL A 344 3.12 -24.24 -4.57
N PRO A 345 3.38 -24.64 -3.32
CA PRO A 345 4.68 -25.23 -2.94
C PRO A 345 4.90 -26.66 -3.46
N TYR A 346 3.83 -27.37 -3.83
CA TYR A 346 3.89 -28.79 -4.21
C TYR A 346 2.96 -29.10 -5.39
N GLN A 347 3.14 -30.29 -5.97
CA GLN A 347 2.25 -30.77 -7.01
C GLN A 347 0.82 -30.97 -6.49
N LEU A 348 -0.15 -30.31 -7.11
CA LEU A 348 -1.58 -30.46 -6.83
C LEU A 348 -2.13 -31.71 -7.51
N ASN A 349 -3.15 -32.32 -6.89
CA ASN A 349 -3.93 -33.38 -7.54
C ASN A 349 -4.65 -32.87 -8.80
N ASN A 350 -5.06 -31.60 -8.77
CA ASN A 350 -5.66 -30.85 -9.86
C ASN A 350 -5.12 -29.42 -9.81
N SER A 351 -4.25 -29.09 -10.78
CA SER A 351 -3.60 -27.79 -10.89
C SER A 351 -4.40 -26.76 -11.68
N THR A 352 -5.56 -27.12 -12.23
CA THR A 352 -6.29 -26.22 -13.13
C THR A 352 -6.76 -24.98 -12.37
N VAL A 353 -6.66 -23.81 -13.02
CA VAL A 353 -7.11 -22.54 -12.43
C VAL A 353 -8.58 -22.60 -12.02
N ALA A 354 -9.44 -23.23 -12.83
CA ALA A 354 -10.86 -23.39 -12.55
C ALA A 354 -11.14 -24.19 -11.25
N TYR A 355 -10.28 -25.14 -10.89
CA TYR A 355 -10.40 -25.91 -9.66
C TYR A 355 -9.82 -25.15 -8.46
N VAL A 356 -8.61 -24.64 -8.60
CA VAL A 356 -7.88 -23.96 -7.51
C VAL A 356 -8.56 -22.66 -7.10
N LEU A 357 -9.04 -21.87 -8.05
CA LEU A 357 -9.71 -20.59 -7.83
C LEU A 357 -11.25 -20.71 -7.86
N ASN A 358 -11.80 -21.91 -7.64
CA ASN A 358 -13.25 -22.08 -7.60
C ASN A 358 -13.86 -21.24 -6.47
N GLY A 359 -14.82 -20.37 -6.81
CA GLY A 359 -15.45 -19.44 -5.86
C GLY A 359 -14.63 -18.19 -5.54
N ILE A 360 -13.41 -18.06 -6.08
CA ILE A 360 -12.58 -16.88 -5.94
C ILE A 360 -12.93 -15.87 -7.03
N GLN A 361 -13.16 -14.62 -6.64
CA GLN A 361 -13.36 -13.49 -7.53
C GLN A 361 -11.99 -12.87 -7.86
N TYR A 362 -11.66 -12.87 -9.14
CA TYR A 362 -10.42 -12.29 -9.67
C TYR A 362 -10.64 -11.84 -11.12
N ASP A 363 -9.93 -10.80 -11.54
CA ASP A 363 -9.99 -10.25 -12.90
C ASP A 363 -8.61 -10.21 -13.57
N GLY A 364 -7.55 -10.56 -12.85
CA GLY A 364 -6.19 -10.67 -13.35
C GLY A 364 -5.47 -11.88 -12.75
N LEU A 365 -4.82 -12.68 -13.59
CA LEU A 365 -3.93 -13.77 -13.16
C LEU A 365 -2.77 -13.88 -14.15
N PHE A 366 -1.56 -13.70 -13.64
CA PHE A 366 -0.34 -13.63 -14.44
C PHE A 366 0.77 -14.47 -13.82
N GLY A 367 1.49 -15.22 -14.66
CA GLY A 367 2.80 -15.75 -14.30
C GLY A 367 3.88 -14.76 -14.70
N PHE A 368 5.04 -14.80 -14.04
CA PHE A 368 6.22 -14.06 -14.52
C PHE A 368 7.09 -14.95 -15.40
N ASP A 369 7.45 -14.47 -16.59
CA ASP A 369 8.43 -15.12 -17.45
C ASP A 369 9.82 -14.49 -17.22
N PRO A 370 10.77 -15.22 -16.61
CA PRO A 370 12.09 -14.69 -16.28
C PRO A 370 13.00 -14.50 -17.51
N VAL A 371 12.65 -15.09 -18.66
CA VAL A 371 13.43 -14.92 -19.91
C VAL A 371 13.09 -13.59 -20.57
N THR A 372 11.79 -13.33 -20.74
CA THR A 372 11.32 -12.08 -21.36
C THR A 372 11.20 -10.93 -20.35
N LYS A 373 11.23 -11.24 -19.05
CA LYS A 373 11.04 -10.31 -17.93
C LYS A 373 9.67 -9.63 -17.95
N THR A 374 8.63 -10.38 -18.32
CA THR A 374 7.27 -9.86 -18.45
C THR A 374 6.25 -10.72 -17.70
N TYR A 375 5.13 -10.11 -17.34
CA TYR A 375 3.96 -10.83 -16.87
C TYR A 375 3.20 -11.41 -18.06
N VAL A 376 2.89 -12.70 -17.97
CA VAL A 376 2.19 -13.47 -18.99
C VAL A 376 0.85 -13.92 -18.43
N GLY A 377 -0.24 -13.47 -19.07
CA GLY A 377 -1.60 -13.89 -18.74
C GLY A 377 -1.95 -15.26 -19.31
N GLY A 378 -3.23 -15.66 -19.23
CA GLY A 378 -3.70 -16.92 -19.81
C GLY A 378 -3.21 -18.16 -19.07
N VAL A 379 -2.91 -18.03 -17.77
CA VAL A 379 -2.54 -19.15 -16.91
C VAL A 379 -3.70 -20.15 -16.87
N THR A 380 -3.44 -21.40 -17.26
CA THR A 380 -4.43 -22.49 -17.23
C THR A 380 -4.20 -23.46 -16.08
N ASN A 381 -2.95 -23.56 -15.62
CA ASN A 381 -2.53 -24.46 -14.56
C ASN A 381 -1.51 -23.78 -13.65
N PHE A 382 -1.57 -24.10 -12.35
CA PHE A 382 -0.53 -23.76 -11.38
C PHE A 382 0.61 -24.78 -11.43
N GLU A 383 1.83 -24.30 -11.52
CA GLU A 383 3.06 -25.08 -11.48
C GLU A 383 3.65 -25.04 -10.07
N PRO A 384 4.19 -26.16 -9.55
CA PRO A 384 4.87 -26.17 -8.26
C PRO A 384 6.01 -25.15 -8.21
N LEU A 385 6.14 -24.48 -7.08
CA LEU A 385 7.14 -23.44 -6.78
C LEU A 385 7.07 -22.20 -7.67
N LYS A 386 6.22 -22.15 -8.70
CA LYS A 386 6.09 -20.97 -9.54
C LYS A 386 5.28 -19.91 -8.80
N GLY A 387 5.76 -18.67 -8.85
CA GLY A 387 5.01 -17.55 -8.34
C GLY A 387 4.07 -16.94 -9.38
N TYR A 388 2.94 -16.44 -8.90
CA TYR A 388 1.91 -15.82 -9.70
C TYR A 388 1.44 -14.53 -9.05
N LEU A 389 1.07 -13.57 -9.89
CA LEU A 389 0.43 -12.34 -9.51
C LEU A 389 -1.06 -12.43 -9.86
N ILE A 390 -1.93 -12.29 -8.85
CA ILE A 390 -3.39 -12.35 -9.01
C ILE A 390 -4.02 -11.04 -8.51
N HIS A 391 -4.95 -10.46 -9.26
CA HIS A 391 -5.79 -9.35 -8.79
C HIS A 391 -7.12 -9.95 -8.37
N MET A 392 -7.33 -10.05 -7.06
CA MET A 392 -8.45 -10.77 -6.48
C MET A 392 -9.07 -10.02 -5.32
N ASP A 393 -10.30 -10.41 -4.99
CA ASP A 393 -10.94 -10.05 -3.74
C ASP A 393 -10.09 -10.52 -2.56
N THR A 394 -9.54 -9.56 -1.82
CA THR A 394 -8.56 -9.84 -0.76
C THR A 394 -9.16 -10.50 0.48
N SER A 395 -10.47 -10.49 0.62
CA SER A 395 -11.20 -11.14 1.71
C SER A 395 -11.31 -12.67 1.55
N GLN A 396 -11.06 -13.19 0.34
CA GLN A 396 -11.23 -14.59 0.03
C GLN A 396 -9.91 -15.36 0.18
N ASP A 397 -10.01 -16.56 0.73
CA ASP A 397 -8.88 -17.48 0.87
C ASP A 397 -8.93 -18.57 -0.19
N ILE A 398 -7.76 -18.88 -0.79
CA ILE A 398 -7.61 -19.99 -1.73
C ILE A 398 -7.48 -21.30 -0.93
N THR A 399 -8.55 -22.09 -0.88
CA THR A 399 -8.61 -23.33 -0.08
C THR A 399 -8.37 -24.61 -0.87
N ASN A 400 -8.59 -24.62 -2.18
CA ASN A 400 -8.52 -25.82 -3.03
C ASN A 400 -7.08 -26.21 -3.42
N LEU A 401 -6.20 -26.36 -2.44
CA LEU A 401 -4.77 -26.68 -2.61
C LEU A 401 -4.46 -28.13 -2.20
N VAL A 402 -5.19 -29.09 -2.78
CA VAL A 402 -5.04 -30.51 -2.44
C VAL A 402 -3.77 -31.08 -3.06
N ARG A 403 -2.84 -31.53 -2.21
CA ARG A 403 -1.59 -32.17 -2.64
C ARG A 403 -1.88 -33.47 -3.38
N LYS A 404 -1.15 -33.72 -4.46
CA LYS A 404 -1.18 -35.01 -5.16
C LYS A 404 -0.62 -36.12 -4.26
N SER A 405 -1.43 -37.12 -3.94
CA SER A 405 -1.00 -38.33 -3.23
C SER A 405 -0.71 -39.46 -4.23
N GLY A 406 0.38 -40.19 -4.05
CA GLY A 406 0.70 -41.38 -4.84
C GLY A 406 1.29 -42.50 -3.98
N GLU A 407 1.03 -43.76 -4.34
CA GLU A 407 1.50 -44.98 -3.65
C GLU A 407 2.99 -45.32 -3.89
N GLN A 408 3.77 -44.43 -4.52
CA GLN A 408 5.17 -44.62 -4.91
C GLN A 408 5.99 -43.35 -4.61
N PRO A 409 7.32 -43.44 -4.41
CA PRO A 409 8.17 -42.26 -4.18
C PRO A 409 7.98 -41.25 -5.31
N GLN A 410 7.44 -40.08 -5.00
CA GLN A 410 7.27 -39.01 -5.98
C GLN A 410 8.62 -38.29 -6.12
N VAL A 411 9.13 -38.19 -7.35
CA VAL A 411 10.26 -37.31 -7.63
C VAL A 411 9.84 -35.89 -7.26
N PRO A 412 10.61 -35.16 -6.42
CA PRO A 412 10.27 -33.79 -6.07
C PRO A 412 10.13 -32.94 -7.32
N SER A 413 9.06 -32.16 -7.42
CA SER A 413 8.94 -31.17 -8.50
C SER A 413 10.08 -30.17 -8.42
N SER A 414 10.54 -29.65 -9.54
CA SER A 414 11.55 -28.58 -9.56
C SER A 414 11.09 -27.44 -10.46
N LEU A 415 11.60 -26.24 -10.15
CA LEU A 415 11.41 -25.04 -10.95
C LEU A 415 12.73 -24.67 -11.62
N ASP A 416 12.67 -24.44 -12.93
CA ASP A 416 13.77 -23.88 -13.68
C ASP A 416 13.93 -22.40 -13.36
N VAL A 417 15.01 -22.06 -12.65
CA VAL A 417 15.35 -20.67 -12.30
C VAL A 417 16.33 -20.13 -13.34
N LYS A 418 16.05 -18.96 -13.91
CA LYS A 418 16.91 -18.33 -14.93
C LYS A 418 17.75 -17.24 -14.30
N LYS A 419 18.95 -16.97 -14.83
CA LYS A 419 19.77 -15.83 -14.41
C LYS A 419 18.95 -14.53 -14.49
N GLY A 420 18.96 -13.76 -13.40
CA GLY A 420 18.18 -12.54 -13.22
C GLY A 420 16.98 -12.74 -12.28
N TRP A 421 15.95 -11.91 -12.44
CA TRP A 421 14.75 -11.96 -11.62
C TRP A 421 13.89 -13.18 -11.92
N ASN A 422 13.46 -13.87 -10.89
CA ASN A 422 12.45 -14.93 -10.93
C ASN A 422 11.43 -14.69 -9.82
N LEU A 423 10.19 -15.08 -10.09
CA LEU A 423 9.14 -15.10 -9.09
C LEU A 423 8.90 -16.54 -8.65
N ILE A 424 9.30 -16.85 -7.42
CA ILE A 424 9.32 -18.23 -6.90
C ILE A 424 8.43 -18.35 -5.66
N GLY A 425 7.92 -19.54 -5.39
CA GLY A 425 7.20 -19.92 -4.18
C GLY A 425 8.10 -20.55 -3.13
N THR A 426 7.48 -21.03 -2.06
CA THR A 426 8.18 -21.81 -1.03
C THR A 426 8.31 -23.27 -1.42
N THR A 427 9.33 -23.94 -0.88
CA THR A 427 9.56 -25.38 -1.09
C THR A 427 8.88 -26.25 -0.01
N ASP A 428 8.38 -25.65 1.09
CA ASP A 428 7.71 -26.30 2.22
C ASP A 428 6.30 -25.71 2.45
N THR A 429 5.47 -26.40 3.23
CA THR A 429 4.15 -25.99 3.73
C THR A 429 4.21 -25.27 5.08
N THR A 430 5.39 -25.24 5.69
CA THR A 430 5.68 -24.50 6.93
C THR A 430 6.63 -23.34 6.66
N ALA A 431 6.50 -22.28 7.45
CA ALA A 431 7.38 -21.12 7.31
C ALA A 431 8.82 -21.48 7.73
N ARG A 432 9.80 -21.11 6.92
CA ARG A 432 11.23 -21.29 7.21
C ARG A 432 12.04 -20.10 6.70
N ASN A 433 13.27 -19.96 7.17
CA ASN A 433 14.16 -18.93 6.64
C ASN A 433 14.58 -19.26 5.19
N ALA A 434 14.95 -18.22 4.44
CA ALA A 434 15.38 -18.32 3.04
C ALA A 434 16.63 -19.19 2.89
N GLU A 435 17.55 -19.13 3.86
CA GLU A 435 18.76 -19.97 3.90
C GLU A 435 18.42 -21.46 3.77
N THR A 436 17.40 -21.92 4.51
CA THR A 436 16.97 -23.32 4.47
C THR A 436 16.14 -23.61 3.23
N MET A 437 15.22 -22.71 2.86
CA MET A 437 14.29 -22.92 1.73
C MET A 437 15.00 -22.92 0.37
N LEU A 438 16.04 -22.10 0.23
CA LEU A 438 16.81 -21.91 -1.00
C LEU A 438 18.18 -22.58 -0.96
N GLY A 439 18.48 -23.38 0.07
CA GLY A 439 19.80 -24.03 0.23
C GLY A 439 20.23 -24.90 -0.96
N ALA A 440 19.28 -25.40 -1.76
CA ALA A 440 19.59 -26.14 -2.99
C ALA A 440 20.20 -25.27 -4.11
N ILE A 441 19.98 -23.96 -4.06
CA ILE A 441 20.50 -22.97 -5.01
C ILE A 441 21.42 -21.97 -4.30
N ASP A 442 21.97 -22.30 -3.13
CA ASP A 442 22.70 -21.38 -2.24
C ASP A 442 23.83 -20.62 -2.95
N THR A 443 24.53 -21.23 -3.90
CA THR A 443 25.60 -20.56 -4.65
C THR A 443 25.11 -19.74 -5.85
N ASP A 444 23.81 -19.78 -6.16
CA ASP A 444 23.24 -19.41 -7.46
C ASP A 444 22.26 -18.24 -7.37
N TYR A 445 22.09 -17.61 -6.20
CA TYR A 445 21.30 -16.40 -6.02
C TYR A 445 21.99 -15.37 -5.14
N TYR A 446 21.62 -14.10 -5.31
CA TYR A 446 22.18 -12.98 -4.55
C TYR A 446 21.22 -12.47 -3.48
N SER A 447 19.95 -12.30 -3.83
CA SER A 447 18.97 -11.69 -2.93
C SER A 447 17.56 -12.23 -3.14
N ILE A 448 16.78 -12.16 -2.07
CA ILE A 448 15.35 -12.48 -2.02
C ILE A 448 14.59 -11.31 -1.39
N TRP A 449 13.37 -11.04 -1.84
CA TRP A 449 12.48 -10.09 -1.17
C TRP A 449 11.01 -10.39 -1.49
N ASN A 450 10.12 -9.78 -0.71
CA ASN A 450 8.67 -9.90 -0.87
C ASN A 450 8.03 -8.52 -1.00
N PHE A 451 6.93 -8.43 -1.74
CA PHE A 451 6.05 -7.27 -1.72
C PHE A 451 4.89 -7.55 -0.76
N ASN A 452 4.82 -6.76 0.30
CA ASN A 452 3.70 -6.82 1.21
C ASN A 452 2.51 -6.08 0.60
N VAL A 453 1.59 -6.86 0.08
CA VAL A 453 0.38 -6.38 -0.60
C VAL A 453 -0.63 -5.72 0.34
N SER A 454 -0.58 -6.01 1.65
CA SER A 454 -1.46 -5.40 2.64
C SER A 454 -0.99 -3.99 3.02
N THR A 455 0.32 -3.78 3.11
CA THR A 455 0.91 -2.46 3.41
C THR A 455 1.34 -1.70 2.15
N GLN A 456 1.21 -2.33 0.97
CA GLN A 456 1.74 -1.83 -0.31
C GLN A 456 3.21 -1.40 -0.19
N SER A 457 4.00 -2.13 0.60
CA SER A 457 5.40 -1.83 0.90
C SER A 457 6.29 -3.04 0.65
N TYR A 458 7.58 -2.81 0.45
CA TYR A 458 8.55 -3.90 0.42
C TYR A 458 8.96 -4.30 1.82
N ASP A 459 9.06 -5.61 2.06
CA ASP A 459 9.76 -6.12 3.24
C ASP A 459 11.27 -5.96 3.05
N LYS A 460 12.05 -6.06 4.13
CA LYS A 460 13.51 -6.04 4.04
C LYS A 460 14.01 -7.12 3.08
N ALA A 461 14.98 -6.81 2.23
CA ALA A 461 15.58 -7.79 1.34
C ALA A 461 16.53 -8.73 2.10
N GLY A 462 16.39 -10.03 1.87
CA GLY A 462 17.32 -11.06 2.32
C GLY A 462 18.54 -11.12 1.40
N ILE A 463 19.73 -10.90 1.93
CA ILE A 463 21.00 -11.00 1.21
C ILE A 463 21.64 -12.35 1.51
N ASN A 464 21.90 -13.10 0.44
CA ASN A 464 22.49 -14.42 0.52
C ASN A 464 23.94 -14.37 1.04
N GLY A 465 24.31 -15.34 1.88
CA GLY A 465 25.63 -15.39 2.53
C GLY A 465 25.87 -14.31 3.60
N LYS A 466 24.82 -13.63 4.05
CA LYS A 466 24.85 -12.68 5.19
C LYS A 466 23.97 -13.21 6.32
N SER A 467 24.21 -12.72 7.53
CA SER A 467 23.49 -13.17 8.72
C SER A 467 22.92 -12.01 9.54
N GLY A 468 21.74 -12.23 10.13
CA GLY A 468 21.11 -11.28 11.05
C GLY A 468 20.63 -9.98 10.39
N ASN A 469 20.46 -8.93 11.19
CA ASN A 469 20.13 -7.61 10.64
C ASN A 469 21.37 -6.99 10.02
N ILE A 470 21.27 -6.54 8.77
CA ILE A 470 22.37 -5.86 8.06
C ILE A 470 22.18 -4.35 8.22
N ASP A 471 21.01 -3.84 7.81
CA ASP A 471 20.62 -2.45 7.92
C ASP A 471 19.08 -2.30 8.00
N GLU A 472 18.56 -1.09 7.74
CA GLU A 472 17.13 -0.79 7.80
C GLU A 472 16.32 -1.49 6.70
N THR A 473 16.94 -1.78 5.55
CA THR A 473 16.27 -2.36 4.37
C THR A 473 16.76 -3.76 4.04
N HIS A 474 17.79 -4.28 4.72
CA HIS A 474 18.39 -5.58 4.46
C HIS A 474 18.58 -6.45 5.71
N VAL A 475 18.43 -7.76 5.50
CA VAL A 475 18.73 -8.81 6.47
C VAL A 475 19.48 -9.97 5.81
N GLY A 476 20.09 -10.83 6.61
CA GLY A 476 20.60 -12.11 6.17
C GLY A 476 19.47 -13.10 5.82
N THR A 477 19.77 -14.04 4.93
CA THR A 477 18.83 -15.11 4.53
C THR A 477 18.51 -16.09 5.67
N ASP A 478 19.32 -16.11 6.73
CA ASP A 478 19.11 -16.87 7.96
C ASP A 478 17.94 -16.36 8.81
N VAL A 479 17.59 -15.07 8.69
CA VAL A 479 16.48 -14.44 9.41
C VAL A 479 15.33 -13.97 8.50
N PHE A 480 15.53 -13.92 7.17
CA PHE A 480 14.46 -13.66 6.21
C PHE A 480 13.49 -14.86 6.16
N MET A 481 12.26 -14.69 6.66
CA MET A 481 11.27 -15.76 6.74
C MET A 481 10.41 -15.86 5.48
N MET A 482 10.41 -17.04 4.86
CA MET A 482 9.51 -17.40 3.77
C MET A 482 8.28 -18.14 4.31
N GLN A 483 7.12 -17.48 4.25
CA GLN A 483 5.79 -18.02 4.47
C GLN A 483 5.29 -18.85 3.28
N PRO A 484 4.57 -19.96 3.53
CA PRO A 484 4.01 -20.80 2.47
C PRO A 484 2.87 -20.09 1.72
N LYS A 485 2.58 -20.57 0.50
CA LYS A 485 1.48 -20.12 -0.39
C LYS A 485 1.62 -18.70 -0.98
N ILE A 486 2.67 -17.97 -0.62
CA ILE A 486 3.01 -16.69 -1.25
C ILE A 486 4.28 -16.82 -2.10
N SER A 487 4.51 -15.88 -3.01
CA SER A 487 5.71 -15.86 -3.85
C SER A 487 6.66 -14.71 -3.50
N TYR A 488 7.92 -14.88 -3.87
CA TYR A 488 9.05 -14.02 -3.57
C TYR A 488 9.83 -13.74 -4.84
N TRP A 489 10.37 -12.54 -4.92
CA TRP A 489 11.33 -12.18 -5.95
C TRP A 489 12.72 -12.67 -5.55
N VAL A 490 13.36 -13.40 -6.45
CA VAL A 490 14.74 -13.86 -6.28
C VAL A 490 15.60 -13.43 -7.46
N TRP A 491 16.75 -12.83 -7.17
CA TRP A 491 17.78 -12.55 -8.15
C TRP A 491 18.77 -13.70 -8.23
N ALA A 492 18.64 -14.53 -9.26
CA ALA A 492 19.57 -15.62 -9.52
C ALA A 492 20.81 -15.11 -10.28
N THR A 493 22.00 -15.51 -9.84
CA THR A 493 23.27 -15.11 -10.47
C THR A 493 23.59 -15.95 -11.71
N GLN A 494 22.98 -17.13 -11.83
CA GLN A 494 23.08 -18.04 -12.97
C GLN A 494 21.79 -18.86 -13.16
N ASN A 495 21.71 -19.61 -14.27
CA ASN A 495 20.62 -20.56 -14.46
C ASN A 495 20.82 -21.75 -13.51
N THR A 496 19.75 -22.16 -12.82
CA THR A 496 19.78 -23.27 -11.85
C THR A 496 18.41 -23.96 -11.77
N SER A 497 18.27 -24.97 -10.92
CA SER A 497 17.00 -25.67 -10.69
C SER A 497 16.70 -25.70 -9.20
N LEU A 498 15.56 -25.16 -8.80
CA LEU A 498 15.09 -25.16 -7.43
C LEU A 498 14.17 -26.38 -7.21
N PRO A 499 14.60 -27.42 -6.48
CA PRO A 499 13.72 -28.54 -6.13
C PRO A 499 12.76 -28.16 -5.01
N ALA A 500 11.55 -28.72 -5.05
CA ALA A 500 10.62 -28.68 -3.94
C ALA A 500 11.18 -29.52 -2.79
N TYR A 501 10.93 -29.11 -1.56
CA TYR A 501 11.42 -29.82 -0.40
C TYR A 501 10.69 -31.16 -0.35
N SER A 502 11.44 -32.27 -0.41
CA SER A 502 10.88 -33.60 -0.21
C SER A 502 10.72 -33.78 1.31
N PRO A 503 9.50 -33.98 1.84
CA PRO A 503 9.34 -34.30 3.26
C PRO A 503 9.90 -35.67 3.60
#